data_AF-A0A3Q7RR91-F1
#
_entry.id   AF-A0A3Q7RR91-F1
#
_cell.length_a   1.000
_cell.length_b   1.000
_cell.length_c   1.000
_cell.angle_alpha   90.00
_cell.angle_beta   90.00
_cell.angle_gamma   90.00
#
_symmetry.space_group_name_H-M   'P 1'
#
loop_
_entity.id
_entity.type
_entity.pdbx_description
1 polymer ?
#
loop_
_entity_poly.entity_id
_entity_poly.type
_entity_poly.pdbx_seq_one_letter_code
_entity_poly.pdbx_strand_id
1 'polypeptide(L)'
;MKVSSTTNTSSTISGFILLGFPCSREGQLLLFGLFSVLYLLTLMGNGSIICAVRWDQRLHTPMYILLANFSFLEIWYVTSTVPNMLANFLSDTKVISFSGCFLQFYFFFSLGSTECFFLAIMAFDRYLAICRPLHYPTIMTGRLCARLVVSCWVLGFFWFLIPIIIISQMSFCGSRIIDHFLCDPGPLLALTCKKAPVVELVFSTLSPLPLIIPFLFIMGSYTLVLRAVLKVPSAAGRRKAFSTCGSHLAVVSLFYGSVLVMYGSPTSEHEAGTQKIVTLFYSVVTPLLNPVIYSLRNKDMKHALKKLLGI
;
A
#
# COMPACT_ATOMS: atom_id res chain seq x y z
N MET A 1 -19.77 -31.80 45.62
CA MET A 1 -19.46 -30.94 44.44
C MET A 1 -18.27 -31.57 43.73
N LYS A 2 -18.52 -32.24 42.60
CA LYS A 2 -17.49 -32.94 41.82
C LYS A 2 -16.77 -31.93 40.94
N VAL A 3 -15.47 -31.77 41.17
CA VAL A 3 -14.56 -31.08 40.27
C VAL A 3 -14.54 -31.88 38.97
N SER A 4 -15.19 -31.36 37.93
CA SER A 4 -15.10 -31.93 36.58
C SER A 4 -13.77 -31.49 36.00
N SER A 5 -12.85 -32.46 35.89
CA SER A 5 -11.60 -32.37 35.16
C SER A 5 -11.90 -32.09 33.69
N THR A 6 -11.73 -30.85 33.25
CA THR A 6 -11.69 -30.50 31.84
C THR A 6 -10.41 -31.11 31.25
N THR A 7 -10.58 -32.13 30.45
CA THR A 7 -9.54 -32.75 29.63
C THR A 7 -8.90 -31.65 28.79
N ASN A 8 -7.62 -31.33 29.05
CA ASN A 8 -6.79 -30.54 28.16
C ASN A 8 -6.59 -31.31 26.85
N THR A 9 -7.53 -31.17 25.92
CA THR A 9 -7.19 -31.34 24.50
C THR A 9 -6.31 -30.15 24.14
N SER A 10 -5.00 -30.33 24.30
CA SER A 10 -4.01 -29.54 23.58
C SER A 10 -4.19 -29.82 22.09
N SER A 11 -5.22 -29.21 21.49
CA SER A 11 -5.25 -29.02 20.06
C SER A 11 -4.07 -28.10 19.78
N THR A 12 -3.00 -28.69 19.24
CA THR A 12 -1.89 -27.95 18.66
C THR A 12 -2.45 -27.11 17.53
N ILE A 13 -2.94 -25.91 17.83
CA ILE A 13 -3.38 -24.93 16.84
C ILE A 13 -2.13 -24.58 16.03
N SER A 14 -2.08 -25.08 14.80
CA SER A 14 -0.99 -24.85 13.85
C SER A 14 -1.19 -23.50 13.14
N GLY A 15 -1.09 -22.40 13.87
CA GLY A 15 -1.25 -21.06 13.30
C GLY A 15 -1.35 -19.92 14.32
N PHE A 16 -1.64 -18.72 13.82
CA PHE A 16 -1.97 -17.53 14.59
C PHE A 16 -3.47 -17.25 14.53
N ILE A 17 -4.01 -16.58 15.56
CA ILE A 17 -5.40 -16.11 15.58
C ILE A 17 -5.39 -14.61 15.31
N LEU A 18 -5.97 -14.18 14.19
CA LEU A 18 -6.12 -12.76 13.85
C LEU A 18 -7.48 -12.27 14.37
N LEU A 19 -7.51 -11.45 15.42
CA LEU A 19 -8.77 -11.06 16.05
C LEU A 19 -9.66 -10.17 15.15
N GLY A 20 -9.06 -9.42 14.23
CA GLY A 20 -9.80 -8.52 13.33
C GLY A 20 -10.55 -7.43 14.10
N PHE A 21 -11.79 -7.13 13.68
CA PHE A 21 -12.65 -6.14 14.34
C PHE A 21 -13.62 -6.80 15.33
N PRO A 22 -13.78 -6.25 16.55
CA PRO A 22 -14.77 -6.74 17.52
C PRO A 22 -16.17 -6.32 17.06
N CYS A 23 -16.93 -7.25 16.47
CA CYS A 23 -18.31 -7.04 16.04
C CYS A 23 -19.14 -8.31 16.28
N SER A 24 -20.46 -8.14 16.42
CA SER A 24 -21.42 -9.26 16.38
C SER A 24 -21.33 -9.99 15.04
N ARG A 25 -21.84 -11.23 14.97
CA ARG A 25 -21.85 -12.02 13.73
C ARG A 25 -22.55 -11.30 12.57
N GLU A 26 -23.63 -10.59 12.87
CA GLU A 26 -24.32 -9.73 11.90
C GLU A 26 -23.45 -8.56 11.41
N GLY A 27 -22.72 -7.91 12.32
CA GLY A 27 -21.75 -6.86 11.96
C GLY A 27 -20.59 -7.39 11.10
N GLN A 28 -20.09 -8.59 11.38
CA GLN A 28 -19.05 -9.22 10.56
C GLN A 28 -19.54 -9.53 9.13
N LEU A 29 -20.80 -9.97 8.98
CA LEU A 29 -21.42 -10.19 7.66
C LEU A 29 -21.59 -8.88 6.88
N LEU A 30 -21.98 -7.79 7.55
CA LEU A 30 -22.05 -6.47 6.94
C LEU A 30 -20.67 -5.97 6.47
N LEU A 31 -19.65 -6.12 7.32
CA LEU A 31 -18.27 -5.78 6.96
C LEU A 31 -17.76 -6.65 5.80
N PHE A 32 -18.07 -7.95 5.79
CA PHE A 32 -17.75 -8.84 4.67
C PHE A 32 -18.35 -8.32 3.36
N GLY A 33 -19.64 -7.97 3.35
CA GLY A 33 -20.31 -7.40 2.18
C GLY A 33 -19.65 -6.10 1.72
N LEU A 34 -19.41 -5.18 2.65
CA LEU A 34 -18.76 -3.89 2.37
C LEU A 34 -17.37 -4.09 1.76
N PHE A 35 -16.47 -4.82 2.43
CA PHE A 35 -15.10 -5.02 1.95
C PHE A 35 -15.03 -5.82 0.64
N SER A 36 -15.99 -6.73 0.40
CA SER A 36 -16.09 -7.43 -0.89
C SER A 36 -16.42 -6.46 -2.03
N VAL A 37 -17.36 -5.53 -1.81
CA VAL A 37 -17.69 -4.49 -2.80
C VAL A 37 -16.49 -3.58 -3.04
N LEU A 38 -15.82 -3.12 -1.99
CA LEU A 38 -14.63 -2.26 -2.11
C LEU A 38 -13.50 -2.99 -2.87
N TYR A 39 -13.30 -4.29 -2.62
CA TYR A 39 -12.32 -5.11 -3.33
C TYR A 39 -12.61 -5.16 -4.83
N LEU A 40 -13.84 -5.52 -5.21
CA LEU A 40 -14.24 -5.60 -6.62
C LEU A 40 -14.13 -4.26 -7.33
N LEU A 41 -14.57 -3.16 -6.70
CA LEU A 41 -14.42 -1.82 -7.26
C LEU A 41 -12.94 -1.44 -7.46
N THR A 42 -12.07 -1.82 -6.54
CA THR A 42 -10.63 -1.55 -6.66
C THR A 42 -10.00 -2.34 -7.81
N LEU A 43 -10.36 -3.62 -7.96
CA LEU A 43 -9.92 -4.45 -9.09
C LEU A 43 -10.41 -3.88 -10.42
N MET A 44 -11.69 -3.53 -10.51
CA MET A 44 -12.29 -2.96 -11.71
C MET A 44 -11.67 -1.60 -12.07
N GLY A 45 -11.51 -0.71 -11.08
CA GLY A 45 -10.93 0.61 -11.28
C GLY A 45 -9.50 0.54 -11.79
N ASN A 46 -8.63 -0.21 -11.12
CA ASN A 46 -7.24 -0.36 -11.54
C ASN A 46 -7.11 -1.17 -12.85
N GLY A 47 -7.92 -2.20 -13.05
CA GLY A 47 -8.00 -2.95 -14.30
C GLY A 47 -8.37 -2.06 -15.48
N SER A 48 -9.34 -1.15 -15.30
CA SER A 48 -9.76 -0.20 -16.34
C SER A 48 -8.64 0.74 -16.77
N ILE A 49 -7.77 1.18 -15.84
CA ILE A 49 -6.60 2.00 -16.15
C ILE A 49 -5.60 1.23 -16.99
N ILE A 50 -5.27 0.00 -16.58
CA ILE A 50 -4.33 -0.87 -17.31
C ILE A 50 -4.84 -1.08 -18.74
N CYS A 51 -6.12 -1.40 -18.87
CA CYS A 51 -6.82 -1.57 -20.13
C CYS A 51 -6.76 -0.29 -20.99
N ALA A 52 -7.10 0.87 -20.43
CA ALA A 52 -7.08 2.15 -21.14
C ALA A 52 -5.69 2.48 -21.69
N VAL A 53 -4.64 2.29 -20.87
CA VAL A 53 -3.26 2.52 -21.29
C VAL A 53 -2.83 1.52 -22.37
N ARG A 54 -3.27 0.25 -22.31
CA ARG A 54 -2.95 -0.77 -23.32
C ARG A 54 -3.61 -0.50 -24.68
N TRP A 55 -4.82 0.05 -24.70
CA TRP A 55 -5.62 0.21 -25.92
C TRP A 55 -5.52 1.60 -26.58
N ASP A 56 -5.17 2.64 -25.83
CA ASP A 56 -5.02 4.00 -26.37
C ASP A 56 -3.55 4.40 -26.51
N GLN A 57 -3.06 4.42 -27.75
CA GLN A 57 -1.68 4.82 -28.07
C GLN A 57 -1.33 6.24 -27.59
N ARG A 58 -2.32 7.13 -27.40
CA ARG A 58 -2.08 8.48 -26.86
C ARG A 58 -1.64 8.46 -25.40
N LEU A 59 -1.97 7.38 -24.68
CA LEU A 59 -1.55 7.15 -23.30
C LEU A 59 -0.19 6.46 -23.21
N HIS A 60 0.52 6.19 -24.31
CA HIS A 60 1.87 5.60 -24.25
C HIS A 60 2.96 6.64 -23.91
N THR A 61 2.73 7.42 -22.85
CA THR A 61 3.71 8.34 -22.27
C THR A 61 4.29 7.75 -20.97
N PRO A 62 5.50 8.16 -20.55
CA PRO A 62 6.16 7.60 -19.37
C PRO A 62 5.27 7.62 -18.11
N MET A 63 4.57 8.71 -17.83
CA MET A 63 3.66 8.77 -16.66
C MET A 63 2.57 7.69 -16.72
N TYR A 64 1.88 7.53 -17.85
CA TYR A 64 0.77 6.58 -17.93
C TYR A 64 1.27 5.12 -17.90
N ILE A 65 2.47 4.86 -18.39
CA ILE A 65 3.14 3.56 -18.21
C ILE A 65 3.45 3.31 -16.72
N LEU A 66 3.97 4.31 -16.00
CA LEU A 66 4.15 4.23 -14.55
C LEU A 66 2.82 4.01 -13.84
N LEU A 67 1.77 4.73 -14.24
CA LEU A 67 0.43 4.61 -13.66
C LEU A 67 -0.19 3.22 -13.90
N ALA A 68 0.01 2.62 -15.08
CA ALA A 68 -0.47 1.26 -15.36
C ALA A 68 0.25 0.22 -14.49
N ASN A 69 1.56 0.37 -14.27
CA ASN A 69 2.32 -0.49 -13.35
C ASN A 69 1.91 -0.27 -11.88
N PHE A 70 1.66 0.98 -11.50
CA PHE A 70 1.12 1.34 -10.20
C PHE A 70 -0.25 0.69 -10.00
N SER A 71 -1.18 0.80 -10.94
CA SER A 71 -2.48 0.12 -10.87
C SER A 71 -2.37 -1.40 -10.79
N PHE A 72 -1.39 -2.00 -11.47
CA PHE A 72 -1.11 -3.44 -11.32
C PHE A 72 -0.64 -3.77 -9.90
N LEU A 73 0.25 -2.96 -9.34
CA LEU A 73 0.68 -3.09 -7.95
C LEU A 73 -0.50 -2.99 -6.97
N GLU A 74 -1.38 -2.01 -7.12
CA GLU A 74 -2.54 -1.81 -6.24
C GLU A 74 -3.45 -3.05 -6.19
N ILE A 75 -3.66 -3.70 -7.34
CA ILE A 75 -4.44 -4.94 -7.43
C ILE A 75 -3.80 -6.03 -6.57
N TRP A 76 -2.48 -6.21 -6.67
CA TRP A 76 -1.76 -7.22 -5.90
C TRP A 76 -1.71 -6.86 -4.42
N TYR A 77 -1.56 -5.58 -4.09
CA TYR A 77 -1.48 -5.09 -2.73
C TYR A 77 -2.77 -5.39 -1.97
N VAL A 78 -3.91 -5.01 -2.52
CA VAL A 78 -5.22 -5.30 -1.93
C VAL A 78 -5.51 -6.81 -1.92
N THR A 79 -5.11 -7.54 -2.95
CA THR A 79 -5.30 -9.01 -3.01
C THR A 79 -4.44 -9.76 -1.98
N SER A 80 -3.32 -9.21 -1.53
CA SER A 80 -2.51 -9.82 -0.46
C SER A 80 -3.21 -9.80 0.91
N THR A 81 -4.04 -8.78 1.16
CA THR A 81 -4.63 -8.52 2.48
C THR A 81 -6.13 -8.81 2.56
N VAL A 82 -6.91 -8.29 1.60
CA VAL A 82 -8.38 -8.29 1.69
C VAL A 82 -9.00 -9.70 1.66
N PRO A 83 -8.57 -10.64 0.80
CA PRO A 83 -9.13 -12.00 0.80
C PRO A 83 -8.97 -12.72 2.15
N ASN A 84 -7.80 -12.57 2.80
CA ASN A 84 -7.55 -13.14 4.12
C ASN A 84 -8.45 -12.48 5.20
N MET A 85 -8.63 -11.17 5.11
CA MET A 85 -9.55 -10.44 5.99
C MET A 85 -11.01 -10.86 5.80
N LEU A 86 -11.44 -11.06 4.55
CA LEU A 86 -12.79 -11.55 4.21
C LEU A 86 -13.01 -12.98 4.72
N ALA A 87 -12.04 -13.87 4.55
CA ALA A 87 -12.09 -15.22 5.10
C ALA A 87 -12.16 -15.21 6.64
N ASN A 88 -11.47 -14.26 7.29
CA ASN A 88 -11.52 -14.09 8.75
C ASN A 88 -12.92 -13.70 9.23
N PHE A 89 -13.65 -12.83 8.53
CA PHE A 89 -15.02 -12.47 8.89
C PHE A 89 -16.01 -13.64 8.83
N LEU A 90 -15.74 -14.65 7.99
CA LEU A 90 -16.59 -15.85 7.88
C LEU A 90 -16.14 -16.99 8.80
N SER A 91 -14.95 -16.91 9.37
CA SER A 91 -14.35 -17.99 10.17
C SER A 91 -14.62 -17.81 11.65
N ASP A 92 -15.24 -18.80 12.28
CA ASP A 92 -15.48 -18.81 13.73
C ASP A 92 -14.15 -18.96 14.52
N THR A 93 -13.11 -19.57 13.93
CA THR A 93 -11.83 -19.82 14.60
C THR A 93 -10.77 -18.75 14.32
N LYS A 94 -10.94 -17.98 13.23
CA LYS A 94 -10.03 -16.88 12.81
C LYS A 94 -8.55 -17.27 12.69
N VAL A 95 -8.27 -18.56 12.52
CA VAL A 95 -6.92 -19.10 12.44
C VAL A 95 -6.33 -18.85 11.05
N ILE A 96 -5.14 -18.25 11.00
CA ILE A 96 -4.27 -18.19 9.82
C ILE A 96 -3.09 -19.12 10.03
N SER A 97 -2.70 -19.87 9.00
CA SER A 97 -1.50 -20.70 9.06
C SER A 97 -0.24 -19.84 9.20
N PHE A 98 0.83 -20.39 9.78
CA PHE A 98 2.12 -19.69 9.86
C PHE A 98 2.62 -19.25 8.49
N SER A 99 2.55 -20.14 7.49
CA SER A 99 2.93 -19.82 6.11
C SER A 99 2.05 -18.73 5.51
N GLY A 100 0.74 -18.78 5.73
CA GLY A 100 -0.20 -17.74 5.25
C GLY A 100 0.11 -16.37 5.84
N CYS A 101 0.42 -16.33 7.14
CA CYS A 101 0.80 -15.11 7.85
C CYS A 101 2.11 -14.51 7.31
N PHE A 102 3.15 -15.33 7.11
CA PHE A 102 4.43 -14.88 6.58
C PHE A 102 4.36 -14.47 5.10
N LEU A 103 3.56 -15.16 4.30
CA LEU A 103 3.30 -14.75 2.91
C LEU A 103 2.54 -13.43 2.86
N GLN A 104 1.48 -13.27 3.67
CA GLN A 104 0.74 -12.00 3.77
C GLN A 104 1.68 -10.86 4.15
N PHE A 105 2.48 -11.03 5.21
CA PHE A 105 3.50 -10.06 5.62
C PHE A 105 4.41 -9.68 4.45
N TYR A 106 5.05 -10.68 3.82
CA TYR A 106 6.08 -10.43 2.82
C TYR A 106 5.52 -9.66 1.62
N PHE A 107 4.39 -10.11 1.07
CA PHE A 107 3.79 -9.44 -0.08
C PHE A 107 3.28 -8.05 0.29
N PHE A 108 2.62 -7.89 1.44
CA PHE A 108 2.08 -6.60 1.87
C PHE A 108 3.18 -5.54 1.99
N PHE A 109 4.23 -5.80 2.77
CA PHE A 109 5.30 -4.82 3.00
C PHE A 109 6.16 -4.57 1.75
N SER A 110 6.42 -5.62 0.94
CA SER A 110 7.15 -5.48 -0.33
C SER A 110 6.38 -4.63 -1.34
N LEU A 111 5.07 -4.87 -1.48
CA LEU A 111 4.20 -4.11 -2.37
C LEU A 111 4.04 -2.67 -1.88
N GLY A 112 3.85 -2.44 -0.58
CA GLY A 112 3.81 -1.08 -0.01
C GLY A 112 5.11 -0.28 -0.21
N SER A 113 6.28 -0.93 -0.14
CA SER A 113 7.55 -0.27 -0.50
C SER A 113 7.65 0.04 -1.98
N THR A 114 7.21 -0.91 -2.80
CA THR A 114 7.16 -0.73 -4.25
C THR A 114 6.23 0.45 -4.60
N GLU A 115 5.10 0.62 -3.88
CA GLU A 115 4.17 1.74 -3.99
C GLU A 115 4.90 3.07 -3.73
N CYS A 116 5.66 3.14 -2.63
CA CYS A 116 6.47 4.31 -2.27
C CYS A 116 7.46 4.70 -3.38
N PHE A 117 8.15 3.71 -3.96
CA PHE A 117 9.09 3.94 -5.06
C PHE A 117 8.39 4.40 -6.34
N PHE A 118 7.23 3.85 -6.68
CA PHE A 118 6.44 4.32 -7.82
C PHE A 118 5.97 5.77 -7.62
N LEU A 119 5.49 6.14 -6.43
CA LEU A 119 5.13 7.52 -6.10
C LEU A 119 6.33 8.47 -6.23
N ALA A 120 7.53 8.04 -5.82
CA ALA A 120 8.75 8.83 -6.00
C ALA A 120 9.11 9.01 -7.48
N ILE A 121 9.04 7.96 -8.30
CA ILE A 121 9.39 8.04 -9.72
C ILE A 121 8.33 8.83 -10.51
N MET A 122 7.06 8.75 -10.14
CA MET A 122 6.02 9.63 -10.69
C MET A 122 6.25 11.09 -10.31
N ALA A 123 6.70 11.38 -9.08
CA ALA A 123 7.13 12.73 -8.71
C ALA A 123 8.35 13.21 -9.51
N PHE A 124 9.31 12.32 -9.77
CA PHE A 124 10.48 12.61 -10.61
C PHE A 124 10.10 12.91 -12.07
N ASP A 125 9.18 12.14 -12.65
CA ASP A 125 8.62 12.40 -13.99
C ASP A 125 8.02 13.82 -14.05
N ARG A 126 7.21 14.18 -13.05
CA ARG A 126 6.59 15.51 -12.96
C ARG A 126 7.61 16.62 -12.79
N TYR A 127 8.65 16.38 -12.01
CA TYR A 127 9.78 17.30 -11.87
C TYR A 127 10.47 17.54 -13.21
N LEU A 128 10.85 16.48 -13.94
CA LEU A 128 11.52 16.63 -15.24
C LEU A 128 10.62 17.36 -16.25
N ALA A 129 9.34 17.00 -16.31
CA ALA A 129 8.40 17.58 -17.26
C ALA A 129 8.17 19.09 -17.05
N ILE A 130 8.17 19.55 -15.79
CA ILE A 130 7.88 20.96 -15.45
C ILE A 130 9.14 21.81 -15.30
N CYS A 131 10.16 21.30 -14.59
CA CYS A 131 11.37 22.07 -14.29
C CYS A 131 12.39 22.01 -15.43
N ARG A 132 12.35 20.98 -16.29
CA ARG A 132 13.33 20.77 -17.38
C ARG A 132 12.64 20.35 -18.69
N PRO A 133 11.64 21.10 -19.20
CA PRO A 133 10.81 20.68 -20.33
C PRO A 133 11.61 20.39 -21.62
N LEU A 134 12.67 21.16 -21.91
CA LEU A 134 13.51 20.95 -23.10
C LEU A 134 14.36 19.68 -23.05
N HIS A 135 14.69 19.20 -21.84
CA HIS A 135 15.51 18.00 -21.63
C HIS A 135 14.67 16.77 -21.27
N TYR A 136 13.37 16.96 -21.01
CA TYR A 136 12.47 15.85 -20.69
C TYR A 136 12.51 14.70 -21.71
N PRO A 137 12.36 14.93 -23.04
CA PRO A 137 12.32 13.82 -24.00
C PRO A 137 13.67 13.10 -24.17
N THR A 138 14.79 13.77 -23.86
CA THR A 138 16.13 13.16 -23.95
C THR A 138 16.49 12.39 -22.70
N ILE A 139 16.01 12.82 -21.52
CA ILE A 139 16.24 12.14 -20.24
C ILE A 139 15.23 11.00 -20.05
N MET A 140 13.93 11.31 -20.05
CA MET A 140 12.84 10.37 -19.74
C MET A 140 12.45 9.56 -20.98
N THR A 141 13.40 8.74 -21.45
CA THR A 141 13.18 7.82 -22.56
C THR A 141 12.39 6.60 -22.11
N GLY A 142 11.74 5.90 -23.06
CA GLY A 142 11.06 4.62 -22.76
C GLY A 142 11.98 3.57 -22.12
N ARG A 143 13.27 3.56 -22.49
CA ARG A 143 14.28 2.68 -21.88
C ARG A 143 14.56 3.04 -20.42
N LEU A 144 14.69 4.32 -20.10
CA LEU A 144 14.87 4.75 -18.71
C LEU A 144 13.63 4.45 -17.89
N CYS A 145 12.44 4.77 -18.41
CA CYS A 145 11.16 4.46 -17.75
C CYS A 145 11.05 2.96 -17.42
N ALA A 146 11.35 2.08 -18.37
CA ALA A 146 11.35 0.63 -18.15
C ALA A 146 12.34 0.19 -17.06
N ARG A 147 13.57 0.74 -17.06
CA ARG A 147 14.55 0.45 -16.00
C ARG A 147 14.06 0.91 -14.63
N LEU A 148 13.49 2.10 -14.55
CA LEU A 148 12.94 2.65 -13.31
C LEU A 148 11.80 1.78 -12.77
N VAL A 149 10.89 1.33 -13.63
CA VAL A 149 9.82 0.37 -13.27
C VAL A 149 10.42 -0.92 -12.69
N VAL A 150 11.38 -1.54 -13.40
CA VAL A 150 12.03 -2.77 -12.93
C VAL A 150 12.73 -2.54 -11.59
N SER A 151 13.44 -1.43 -11.44
CA SER A 151 14.11 -1.08 -10.18
C SER A 151 13.13 -0.92 -9.02
N CYS A 152 11.94 -0.33 -9.21
CA CYS A 152 10.91 -0.27 -8.17
C CYS A 152 10.55 -1.67 -7.66
N TRP A 153 10.22 -2.57 -8.57
CA TRP A 153 9.82 -3.95 -8.24
C TRP A 153 10.94 -4.72 -7.56
N VAL A 154 12.16 -4.65 -8.11
CA VAL A 154 13.33 -5.31 -7.53
C VAL A 154 13.58 -4.78 -6.13
N LEU A 155 13.78 -3.46 -5.97
CA LEU A 155 14.12 -2.88 -4.67
C LEU A 155 13.04 -3.14 -3.61
N GLY A 156 11.76 -3.03 -3.97
CA GLY A 156 10.66 -3.25 -3.03
C GLY A 156 10.58 -4.69 -2.54
N PHE A 157 10.75 -5.68 -3.43
CA PHE A 157 10.73 -7.09 -3.06
C PHE A 157 12.00 -7.53 -2.33
N PHE A 158 13.16 -6.98 -2.67
CA PHE A 158 14.41 -7.31 -1.99
C PHE A 158 14.47 -6.77 -0.56
N TRP A 159 13.85 -5.63 -0.28
CA TRP A 159 13.95 -4.98 1.03
C TRP A 159 13.44 -5.85 2.18
N PHE A 160 12.30 -6.53 2.00
CA PHE A 160 11.66 -7.32 3.04
C PHE A 160 12.04 -8.80 3.06
N LEU A 161 12.92 -9.27 2.15
CA LEU A 161 13.40 -10.66 2.15
C LEU A 161 14.16 -11.00 3.43
N ILE A 162 15.09 -10.14 3.85
CA ILE A 162 15.89 -10.38 5.06
C ILE A 162 15.00 -10.33 6.32
N PRO A 163 14.16 -9.29 6.53
CA PRO A 163 13.17 -9.26 7.59
C PRO A 163 12.31 -10.53 7.71
N ILE A 164 11.72 -11.01 6.59
CA ILE A 164 10.83 -12.17 6.67
C ILE A 164 11.59 -13.46 7.00
N ILE A 165 12.79 -13.66 6.45
CA ILE A 165 13.62 -14.83 6.78
C ILE A 165 13.92 -14.86 8.28
N ILE A 166 14.33 -13.73 8.85
CA ILE A 166 14.62 -13.60 10.27
C ILE A 166 13.38 -13.94 11.12
N ILE A 167 12.23 -13.31 10.84
CA ILE A 167 10.99 -13.54 11.60
C ILE A 167 10.53 -14.99 11.49
N SER A 168 10.61 -15.59 10.29
CA SER A 168 10.15 -16.97 10.05
C SER A 168 10.94 -18.03 10.82
N GLN A 169 12.19 -17.73 11.19
CA GLN A 169 13.06 -18.62 11.96
C GLN A 169 12.89 -18.47 13.48
N MET A 170 12.10 -17.50 13.94
CA MET A 170 11.88 -17.29 15.37
C MET A 170 10.89 -18.31 15.96
N SER A 171 11.07 -18.61 17.24
CA SER A 171 10.14 -19.42 18.03
C SER A 171 9.08 -18.55 18.71
N PHE A 172 7.81 -18.96 18.63
CA PHE A 172 6.66 -18.25 19.21
C PHE A 172 6.07 -19.04 20.39
N CYS A 173 6.06 -18.45 21.59
CA CYS A 173 5.65 -19.09 22.85
C CYS A 173 4.42 -18.43 23.51
N GLY A 174 3.95 -17.28 23.00
CA GLY A 174 2.77 -16.60 23.53
C GLY A 174 1.44 -17.27 23.14
N SER A 175 0.31 -16.63 23.50
CA SER A 175 -1.06 -17.08 23.18
C SER A 175 -1.36 -17.21 21.68
N ARG A 176 -0.39 -16.88 20.79
CA ARG A 176 -0.50 -16.88 19.31
C ARG A 176 -1.66 -16.02 18.79
N ILE A 177 -2.14 -15.08 19.61
CA ILE A 177 -3.20 -14.12 19.27
C ILE A 177 -2.54 -12.83 18.79
N ILE A 178 -2.91 -12.40 17.59
CA ILE A 178 -2.51 -11.13 17.00
C ILE A 178 -3.77 -10.24 17.00
N ASP A 179 -3.76 -9.17 17.80
CA ASP A 179 -4.86 -8.20 17.84
C ASP A 179 -4.80 -7.21 16.67
N HIS A 180 -4.73 -7.75 15.46
CA HIS A 180 -4.65 -7.03 14.19
C HIS A 180 -5.35 -7.86 13.11
N PHE A 181 -5.72 -7.25 11.98
CA PHE A 181 -6.34 -7.97 10.85
C PHE A 181 -5.31 -8.47 9.81
N LEU A 182 -4.04 -8.13 10.00
CA LEU A 182 -2.92 -8.59 9.19
C LEU A 182 -1.74 -8.96 10.09
N CYS A 183 -0.83 -9.76 9.56
CA CYS A 183 0.42 -10.10 10.24
C CYS A 183 1.41 -8.95 10.19
N ASP A 184 1.43 -8.13 11.25
CA ASP A 184 2.30 -6.95 11.40
C ASP A 184 3.56 -7.31 12.21
N PRO A 185 4.75 -6.73 11.91
CA PRO A 185 5.99 -7.11 12.60
C PRO A 185 5.97 -6.79 14.09
N GLY A 186 5.30 -5.72 14.53
CA GLY A 186 5.22 -5.35 15.94
C GLY A 186 4.54 -6.44 16.79
N PRO A 187 3.27 -6.79 16.48
CA PRO A 187 2.57 -7.89 17.12
C PRO A 187 3.29 -9.24 17.00
N LEU A 188 3.95 -9.53 15.88
CA LEU A 188 4.72 -10.77 15.71
C LEU A 188 5.92 -10.84 16.65
N LEU A 189 6.70 -9.76 16.76
CA LEU A 189 7.88 -9.69 17.64
C LEU A 189 7.48 -9.83 19.12
N ALA A 190 6.34 -9.25 19.52
CA ALA A 190 5.81 -9.36 20.88
C ALA A 190 5.45 -10.80 21.30
N LEU A 191 5.20 -11.71 20.34
CA LEU A 191 4.83 -13.11 20.59
C LEU A 191 6.02 -14.07 20.66
N THR A 192 7.24 -13.57 20.44
CA THR A 192 8.47 -14.38 20.40
C THR A 192 8.87 -14.86 21.80
N CYS A 193 9.41 -16.08 21.90
CA CYS A 193 9.81 -16.69 23.17
C CYS A 193 10.99 -15.96 23.84
N LYS A 194 11.88 -15.40 23.03
CA LYS A 194 13.08 -14.70 23.48
C LYS A 194 13.08 -13.32 22.87
N LYS A 195 13.14 -12.30 23.74
CA LYS A 195 13.34 -10.92 23.29
C LYS A 195 14.64 -10.84 22.49
N ALA A 196 14.54 -10.29 21.29
CA ALA A 196 15.66 -10.13 20.38
C ALA A 196 15.90 -8.63 20.16
N PRO A 197 16.50 -7.92 21.13
CA PRO A 197 16.60 -6.45 21.10
C PRO A 197 17.35 -5.93 19.86
N VAL A 198 18.32 -6.70 19.37
CA VAL A 198 19.03 -6.38 18.12
C VAL A 198 18.08 -6.46 16.91
N VAL A 199 17.21 -7.47 16.86
CA VAL A 199 16.24 -7.61 15.76
C VAL A 199 15.17 -6.52 15.86
N GLU A 200 14.64 -6.26 17.06
CA GLU A 200 13.70 -5.16 17.29
C GLU A 200 14.29 -3.82 16.83
N LEU A 201 15.53 -3.51 17.21
CA LEU A 201 16.23 -2.30 16.76
C LEU A 201 16.40 -2.23 15.24
N VAL A 202 16.81 -3.34 14.61
CA VAL A 202 16.96 -3.44 13.16
C VAL A 202 15.60 -3.22 12.46
N PHE A 203 14.53 -3.81 12.96
CA PHE A 203 13.19 -3.61 12.41
C PHE A 203 12.71 -2.17 12.59
N SER A 204 12.91 -1.57 13.76
CA SER A 204 12.53 -0.17 14.03
C SER A 204 13.33 0.84 13.20
N THR A 205 14.54 0.50 12.75
CA THR A 205 15.40 1.42 11.99
C THR A 205 15.39 1.19 10.48
N LEU A 206 15.46 -0.07 10.01
CA LEU A 206 15.53 -0.40 8.57
C LEU A 206 14.16 -0.49 7.91
N SER A 207 13.13 -0.99 8.58
CA SER A 207 11.78 -1.12 8.00
C SER A 207 11.16 0.21 7.56
N PRO A 208 11.36 1.36 8.24
CA PRO A 208 10.78 2.63 7.79
C PRO A 208 11.58 3.33 6.67
N LEU A 209 12.81 2.90 6.34
CA LEU A 209 13.62 3.59 5.32
C LEU A 209 12.98 3.64 3.92
N PRO A 210 12.34 2.55 3.40
CA PRO A 210 11.61 2.59 2.13
C PRO A 210 10.41 3.52 2.13
N LEU A 211 9.93 3.95 3.29
CA LEU A 211 8.90 4.97 3.41
C LEU A 211 9.53 6.37 3.46
N ILE A 212 10.50 6.58 4.36
CA ILE A 212 11.06 7.91 4.63
C ILE A 212 11.87 8.44 3.44
N ILE A 213 12.72 7.61 2.83
CA ILE A 213 13.61 8.06 1.75
C ILE A 213 12.79 8.52 0.53
N PRO A 214 11.82 7.74 0.01
CA PRO A 214 10.95 8.20 -1.07
C PRO A 214 10.10 9.41 -0.69
N PHE A 215 9.60 9.49 0.54
CA PHE A 215 8.85 10.65 1.02
C PHE A 215 9.67 11.95 0.91
N LEU A 216 10.89 11.96 1.45
CA LEU A 216 11.79 13.12 1.38
C LEU A 216 12.10 13.49 -0.08
N PHE A 217 12.30 12.49 -0.94
CA PHE A 217 12.53 12.69 -2.37
C PHE A 217 11.31 13.32 -3.08
N ILE A 218 10.09 12.86 -2.76
CA ILE A 218 8.83 13.41 -3.29
C ILE A 218 8.70 14.87 -2.85
N MET A 219 8.89 15.17 -1.57
CA MET A 219 8.79 16.52 -1.01
C MET A 219 9.82 17.47 -1.63
N GLY A 220 11.06 17.01 -1.80
CA GLY A 220 12.11 17.77 -2.49
C GLY A 220 11.72 18.06 -3.94
N SER A 221 11.27 17.04 -4.67
CA SER A 221 10.84 17.18 -6.07
C SER A 221 9.70 18.17 -6.22
N TYR A 222 8.68 18.09 -5.37
CA TYR A 222 7.53 18.99 -5.41
C TYR A 222 7.84 20.41 -4.93
N THR A 223 8.81 20.59 -4.04
CA THR A 223 9.30 21.92 -3.67
C THR A 223 9.94 22.60 -4.88
N LEU A 224 10.74 21.87 -5.68
CA LEU A 224 11.32 22.40 -6.92
C LEU A 224 10.25 22.68 -7.98
N VAL A 225 9.28 21.78 -8.14
CA VAL A 225 8.13 21.99 -9.03
C VAL A 225 7.36 23.24 -8.63
N LEU A 226 7.01 23.41 -7.35
CA LEU A 226 6.30 24.58 -6.86
C LEU A 226 7.09 25.87 -7.12
N ARG A 227 8.40 25.87 -6.84
CA ARG A 227 9.28 27.01 -7.15
C ARG A 227 9.27 27.36 -8.64
N ALA A 228 9.32 26.36 -9.52
CA ALA A 228 9.28 26.57 -10.96
C ALA A 228 7.92 27.12 -11.40
N VAL A 229 6.81 26.58 -10.88
CA VAL A 229 5.45 27.04 -11.18
C VAL A 229 5.21 28.47 -10.72
N LEU A 230 5.68 28.85 -9.53
CA LEU A 230 5.54 30.22 -9.02
C LEU A 230 6.29 31.26 -9.88
N LYS A 231 7.35 30.84 -10.58
CA LYS A 231 8.08 31.70 -11.52
C LYS A 231 7.38 31.85 -12.89
N VAL A 232 6.32 31.08 -13.18
CA VAL A 232 5.59 31.20 -14.44
C VAL A 232 4.71 32.46 -14.41
N PRO A 233 4.93 33.43 -15.32
CA PRO A 233 4.19 34.69 -15.31
C PRO A 233 2.70 34.53 -15.69
N SER A 234 2.36 33.50 -16.47
CA SER A 234 0.98 33.24 -16.91
C SER A 234 0.15 32.55 -15.82
N ALA A 235 -0.97 33.16 -15.42
CA ALA A 235 -1.96 32.54 -14.53
C ALA A 235 -2.56 31.24 -15.10
N ALA A 236 -2.77 31.18 -16.42
CA ALA A 236 -3.24 29.98 -17.10
C ALA A 236 -2.19 28.84 -17.05
N GLY A 237 -0.90 29.19 -17.24
CA GLY A 237 0.21 28.25 -17.09
C GLY A 237 0.32 27.68 -15.68
N ARG A 238 0.19 28.53 -14.65
CA ARG A 238 0.16 28.12 -13.24
C ARG A 238 -1.00 27.16 -12.95
N ARG A 239 -2.22 27.52 -13.37
CA ARG A 239 -3.43 26.70 -13.16
C ARG A 239 -3.30 25.32 -13.83
N LYS A 240 -2.72 25.26 -15.02
CA LYS A 240 -2.46 23.99 -15.72
C LYS A 240 -1.47 23.11 -14.95
N ALA A 241 -0.39 23.68 -14.42
CA ALA A 241 0.60 22.93 -13.64
C ALA A 241 0.00 22.39 -12.32
N PHE A 242 -0.73 23.22 -11.56
CA PHE A 242 -1.43 22.78 -10.34
C PHE A 242 -2.47 21.70 -10.63
N SER A 243 -3.22 21.82 -11.72
CA SER A 243 -4.20 20.80 -12.12
C SER A 243 -3.53 19.46 -12.48
N THR A 244 -2.31 19.48 -12.99
CA THR A 244 -1.57 18.28 -13.40
C THR A 244 -0.91 17.58 -12.21
N CYS A 245 -0.37 18.35 -11.27
CA CYS A 245 0.28 17.83 -10.06
C CYS A 245 -0.70 17.45 -8.95
N GLY A 246 -1.88 18.06 -8.94
CA GLY A 246 -2.83 17.94 -7.83
C GLY A 246 -3.37 16.53 -7.60
N SER A 247 -3.52 15.71 -8.65
CA SER A 247 -3.94 14.30 -8.50
C SER A 247 -2.86 13.47 -7.81
N HIS A 248 -1.61 13.57 -8.27
CA HIS A 248 -0.49 12.84 -7.65
C HIS A 248 -0.24 13.29 -6.21
N LEU A 249 -0.26 14.60 -5.94
CA LEU A 249 -0.16 15.12 -4.57
C LEU A 249 -1.31 14.64 -3.69
N ALA A 250 -2.54 14.55 -4.19
CA ALA A 250 -3.65 14.01 -3.42
C ALA A 250 -3.43 12.54 -3.05
N VAL A 251 -2.95 11.71 -3.99
CA VAL A 251 -2.61 10.31 -3.72
C VAL A 251 -1.48 10.20 -2.70
N VAL A 252 -0.39 10.96 -2.88
CA VAL A 252 0.73 11.02 -1.92
C VAL A 252 0.24 11.44 -0.54
N SER A 253 -0.62 12.45 -0.43
CA SER A 253 -1.17 12.90 0.84
C SER A 253 -2.07 11.87 1.51
N LEU A 254 -2.90 11.14 0.76
CA LEU A 254 -3.74 10.08 1.30
C LEU A 254 -2.91 8.91 1.81
N PHE A 255 -1.92 8.48 1.02
CA PHE A 255 -1.03 7.38 1.38
C PHE A 255 -0.10 7.76 2.55
N TYR A 256 0.80 8.73 2.36
CA TYR A 256 1.77 9.09 3.40
C TYR A 256 1.12 9.75 4.62
N GLY A 257 0.03 10.49 4.44
CA GLY A 257 -0.68 11.11 5.55
C GLY A 257 -1.26 10.07 6.51
N SER A 258 -1.86 9.00 5.99
CA SER A 258 -2.37 7.92 6.84
C SER A 258 -1.24 7.13 7.51
N VAL A 259 -0.15 6.86 6.79
CA VAL A 259 1.03 6.18 7.37
C VAL A 259 1.71 7.04 8.45
N LEU A 260 1.81 8.35 8.26
CA LEU A 260 2.35 9.27 9.27
C LEU A 260 1.49 9.32 10.55
N VAL A 261 0.17 9.18 10.45
CA VAL A 261 -0.71 9.05 11.62
C VAL A 261 -0.45 7.73 12.37
N MET A 262 -0.09 6.66 11.65
CA MET A 262 0.22 5.36 12.26
C MET A 262 1.55 5.38 13.03
N TYR A 263 2.59 5.97 12.44
CA TYR A 263 3.97 5.87 12.96
C TYR A 263 4.51 7.16 13.60
N GLY A 264 3.78 8.29 13.51
CA GLY A 264 4.19 9.58 14.06
C GLY A 264 3.67 9.87 15.47
N SER A 265 2.72 9.07 15.98
CA SER A 265 2.23 9.17 17.35
C SER A 265 3.00 8.20 18.28
N PRO A 266 3.26 8.56 19.54
CA PRO A 266 3.90 7.66 20.49
C PRO A 266 3.11 6.35 20.58
N THR A 267 3.79 5.21 20.44
CA THR A 267 3.21 3.86 20.43
C THR A 267 2.38 3.53 21.68
N SER A 268 2.51 4.33 22.74
CA SER A 268 1.76 4.22 24.00
C SER A 268 0.36 4.87 23.98
N GLU A 269 0.00 5.66 22.96
CA GLU A 269 -1.28 6.39 22.91
C GLU A 269 -2.32 5.77 21.97
N HIS A 270 -1.92 4.84 21.10
CA HIS A 270 -2.85 4.23 20.14
C HIS A 270 -3.44 2.92 20.66
N GLU A 271 -4.73 2.94 20.97
CA GLU A 271 -5.50 1.70 21.14
C GLU A 271 -5.43 0.84 19.86
N ALA A 272 -5.43 -0.48 20.01
CA ALA A 272 -5.36 -1.43 18.89
C ALA A 272 -6.46 -1.19 17.82
N GLY A 273 -7.59 -0.60 18.20
CA GLY A 273 -8.64 -0.16 17.28
C GLY A 273 -8.19 0.94 16.30
N THR A 274 -7.45 1.94 16.79
CA THR A 274 -6.94 3.05 15.96
C THR A 274 -5.93 2.56 14.93
N GLN A 275 -5.02 1.65 15.31
CA GLN A 275 -4.05 1.05 14.37
C GLN A 275 -4.73 0.27 13.25
N LYS A 276 -5.79 -0.49 13.56
CA LYS A 276 -6.59 -1.21 12.55
C LYS A 276 -7.29 -0.25 11.60
N ILE A 277 -7.89 0.84 12.11
CA ILE A 277 -8.57 1.84 11.26
C ILE A 277 -7.56 2.52 10.32
N VAL A 278 -6.42 2.97 10.84
CA VAL A 278 -5.40 3.62 10.02
C VAL A 278 -4.86 2.65 8.96
N THR A 279 -4.69 1.37 9.31
CA THR A 279 -4.28 0.34 8.36
C THR A 279 -5.30 0.10 7.26
N LEU A 280 -6.60 0.13 7.57
CA LEU A 280 -7.64 0.08 6.52
C LEU A 280 -7.55 1.26 5.56
N PHE A 281 -7.22 2.46 6.04
CA PHE A 281 -7.13 3.64 5.18
C PHE A 281 -6.05 3.47 4.11
N TYR A 282 -4.82 3.12 4.47
CA TYR A 282 -3.76 2.98 3.46
C TYR A 282 -3.81 1.66 2.69
N SER A 283 -4.36 0.57 3.25
CA SER A 283 -4.40 -0.74 2.57
C SER A 283 -5.65 -1.00 1.73
N VAL A 284 -6.75 -0.28 1.97
CA VAL A 284 -8.03 -0.50 1.27
C VAL A 284 -8.57 0.80 0.67
N VAL A 285 -8.63 1.88 1.45
CA VAL A 285 -9.28 3.13 1.01
C VAL A 285 -8.42 3.86 -0.03
N THR A 286 -7.11 3.97 0.18
CA THR A 286 -6.21 4.63 -0.77
C THR A 286 -6.20 3.94 -2.13
N PRO A 287 -6.03 2.61 -2.25
CA PRO A 287 -6.12 1.92 -3.54
C PRO A 287 -7.46 2.05 -4.27
N LEU A 288 -8.56 2.15 -3.53
CA LEU A 288 -9.88 2.39 -4.10
C LEU A 288 -10.00 3.80 -4.71
N LEU A 289 -9.47 4.81 -4.02
CA LEU A 289 -9.53 6.21 -4.45
C LEU A 289 -8.54 6.53 -5.57
N ASN A 290 -7.44 5.79 -5.66
CA ASN A 290 -6.38 6.01 -6.64
C ASN A 290 -6.91 6.05 -8.10
N PRO A 291 -7.68 5.07 -8.58
CA PRO A 291 -8.26 5.13 -9.92
C PRO A 291 -9.16 6.33 -10.16
N VAL A 292 -9.96 6.72 -9.17
CA VAL A 292 -10.89 7.85 -9.24
C VAL A 292 -10.10 9.16 -9.37
N ILE A 293 -9.06 9.33 -8.56
CA ILE A 293 -8.20 10.52 -8.53
C ILE A 293 -7.43 10.67 -9.85
N TYR A 294 -6.84 9.59 -10.37
CA TYR A 294 -6.08 9.63 -11.62
C TYR A 294 -6.96 9.70 -12.87
N SER A 295 -8.16 9.09 -12.86
CA SER A 295 -9.03 9.01 -14.03
C SER A 295 -9.98 10.20 -14.17
N LEU A 296 -10.66 10.61 -13.10
CA LEU A 296 -11.69 11.66 -13.20
C LEU A 296 -11.10 13.07 -13.40
N ARG A 297 -9.88 13.31 -12.88
CA ARG A 297 -9.21 14.61 -13.00
C ARG A 297 -8.35 14.74 -14.26
N ASN A 298 -8.09 13.65 -14.97
CA ASN A 298 -7.25 13.65 -16.17
C ASN A 298 -8.11 13.51 -17.43
N LYS A 299 -8.09 14.55 -18.29
CA LYS A 299 -8.92 14.58 -19.51
C LYS A 299 -8.58 13.46 -20.48
N ASP A 300 -7.30 13.14 -20.63
CA ASP A 300 -6.83 12.12 -21.58
C ASP A 300 -7.25 10.72 -21.09
N MET A 301 -7.09 10.45 -19.78
CA MET A 301 -7.57 9.20 -19.19
C MET A 301 -9.09 9.06 -19.28
N LYS A 302 -9.84 10.14 -18.98
CA LYS A 302 -11.30 10.15 -19.09
C LYS A 302 -11.76 9.83 -20.51
N HIS A 303 -11.07 10.38 -21.51
CA HIS A 303 -11.40 10.14 -22.91
C HIS A 303 -11.06 8.70 -23.34
N ALA A 304 -9.92 8.16 -22.89
CA ALA A 304 -9.58 6.76 -23.13
C ALA A 304 -10.57 5.79 -22.47
N LEU A 305 -11.00 6.06 -21.23
CA LEU A 305 -12.01 5.25 -20.54
C LEU A 305 -13.39 5.33 -21.20
N LYS A 306 -13.79 6.51 -21.69
CA LYS A 306 -15.02 6.65 -22.48
C LYS A 306 -14.99 5.80 -23.74
N LYS A 307 -13.89 5.87 -24.49
CA LYS A 307 -13.66 5.04 -25.67
C LYS A 307 -13.71 3.54 -25.34
N LEU A 308 -13.11 3.13 -24.22
CA LEU A 308 -13.14 1.75 -23.74
C LEU A 308 -14.57 1.28 -23.42
N LEU A 309 -15.38 2.16 -22.81
CA LEU A 309 -16.77 1.89 -22.44
C LEU A 309 -17.76 2.06 -23.60
N GLY A 310 -17.30 2.52 -24.77
CA GLY A 310 -18.16 2.80 -25.93
C GLY A 310 -19.08 4.01 -25.75
N ILE A 311 -18.70 4.99 -24.92
CA ILE A 311 -19.46 6.21 -24.57
C ILE A 311 -18.84 7.46 -25.21
#